data_AF-A0A0K8R635-F1
#
_entry.id   AF-A0A0K8R635-F1
#
_cell.length_a   1.000
_cell.length_b   1.000
_cell.length_c   1.000
_cell.angle_alpha   90.00
_cell.angle_beta   90.00
_cell.angle_gamma   90.00
#
_symmetry.space_group_name_H-M   'P 1'
#
loop_
_entity.id
_entity.type
_entity.pdbx_description
1 polymer ?
#
loop_
_entity_poly.entity_id
_entity_poly.type
_entity_poly.pdbx_seq_one_letter_code
_entity_poly.pdbx_strand_id
1 'polypeptide(L)'
;MILKLVIIVQMWSAIDGAGDLSEYIRKVQINATCSADKVKVTNYLEVEKYCFIICKKKTMNWWEKNTEDFNDERLCNFNEFEPQIPVEYTGKCVRGSCINADSIAQRTNKVPVCFDYPRILHQGEEIAEECTKRCYVNSSLEDVNLENGEKCAYAKSSSLFGLIEKVTQVGTCQAGKCTATQECQRTKLLVYSGFSVDKDCTVKCPNGSSIQLKNGTMCALRTSSSRFTFSSLFGTKPTTVVEEIGNCYDGKCVKHARYIVPPHHSTNGCNGTDVFIHQNLTVASHCQADCGDGTSERREENILCLWLYRRHDHFDIFKIGFCYCGICEPRYNYVVLVDSKNPPVKNEDHLLESC
;
A
#
# COMPACT_ATOMS: atom_id res chain seq x y z
N MET A 1 22.65 21.33 -34.20
CA MET A 1 22.05 20.07 -34.71
C MET A 1 21.69 19.05 -33.63
N ILE A 2 22.23 19.13 -32.41
CA ILE A 2 21.92 18.17 -31.31
C ILE A 2 20.53 18.42 -30.69
N LEU A 3 20.05 19.67 -30.67
CA LEU A 3 18.76 20.02 -30.05
C LEU A 3 17.52 19.49 -30.79
N LYS A 4 17.62 19.23 -32.10
CA LYS A 4 16.50 18.67 -32.90
C LYS A 4 16.34 17.15 -32.73
N LEU A 5 17.39 16.44 -32.29
CA LEU A 5 17.35 14.99 -32.05
C LEU A 5 16.70 14.65 -30.70
N VAL A 6 16.86 15.50 -29.69
CA VAL A 6 16.24 15.29 -28.36
C VAL A 6 14.72 15.42 -28.40
N ILE A 7 14.19 16.31 -29.25
CA ILE A 7 12.73 16.51 -29.39
C ILE A 7 12.08 15.35 -30.18
N ILE A 8 12.78 14.78 -31.17
CA ILE A 8 12.25 13.63 -31.94
C ILE A 8 12.23 12.36 -31.08
N VAL A 9 13.21 12.16 -30.18
CA VAL A 9 13.22 11.02 -29.24
C VAL A 9 12.12 11.15 -28.18
N GLN A 10 11.83 12.37 -27.69
CA GLN A 10 10.72 12.58 -26.75
C GLN A 10 9.32 12.45 -27.38
N MET A 11 9.17 12.71 -28.69
CA MET A 11 7.89 12.50 -29.37
C MET A 11 7.64 11.04 -29.76
N TRP A 12 8.67 10.20 -29.88
CA TRP A 12 8.50 8.78 -30.22
C TRP A 12 8.22 7.90 -28.99
N SER A 13 8.69 8.27 -27.80
CA SER A 13 8.29 7.57 -26.56
C SER A 13 6.85 7.85 -26.11
N ALA A 14 6.16 8.82 -26.73
CA ALA A 14 4.76 9.14 -26.44
C ALA A 14 3.76 8.48 -27.41
N ILE A 15 4.22 7.84 -28.50
CA ILE A 15 3.32 7.35 -29.57
C ILE A 15 3.32 5.80 -29.69
N ASP A 16 4.33 5.09 -29.19
CA ASP A 16 4.39 3.61 -29.25
C ASP A 16 4.00 2.89 -27.95
N GLY A 17 3.44 3.60 -26.97
CA GLY A 17 3.11 3.05 -25.64
C GLY A 17 1.62 2.82 -25.36
N ALA A 18 0.72 3.14 -26.28
CA ALA A 18 -0.70 2.83 -26.13
C ALA A 18 -0.93 1.36 -26.51
N GLY A 19 -0.44 0.45 -25.69
CA GLY A 19 -0.92 -0.93 -25.69
C GLY A 19 -2.45 -0.92 -25.61
N ASP A 20 -3.09 -1.91 -26.22
CA ASP A 20 -4.55 -1.98 -26.28
C ASP A 20 -5.15 -1.95 -24.87
N LEU A 21 -5.65 -0.78 -24.45
CA LEU A 21 -6.24 -0.57 -23.12
C LEU A 21 -7.47 -1.47 -22.90
N SER A 22 -8.04 -2.03 -23.97
CA SER A 22 -9.16 -2.97 -23.87
C SER A 22 -8.78 -4.27 -23.16
N GLU A 23 -7.50 -4.66 -23.15
CA GLU A 23 -7.04 -5.84 -22.40
C GLU A 23 -7.12 -5.65 -20.87
N TYR A 24 -7.11 -4.40 -20.43
CA TYR A 24 -7.14 -4.03 -19.00
C TYR A 24 -8.51 -3.56 -18.53
N ILE A 25 -9.38 -3.11 -19.44
CA ILE A 25 -10.67 -2.52 -19.08
C ILE A 25 -11.79 -3.47 -19.48
N ARG A 26 -12.57 -3.91 -18.49
CA ARG A 26 -13.75 -4.74 -18.69
C ARG A 26 -15.00 -3.99 -18.27
N LYS A 27 -15.96 -3.88 -19.18
CA LYS A 27 -17.31 -3.39 -18.84
C LYS A 27 -18.10 -4.49 -18.15
N VAL A 28 -18.64 -4.18 -16.97
CA VAL A 28 -19.46 -5.07 -16.14
C VAL A 28 -20.88 -4.54 -16.09
N GLN A 29 -21.85 -5.40 -16.39
CA GLN A 29 -23.27 -5.07 -16.24
C GLN A 29 -23.65 -5.19 -14.75
N ILE A 30 -24.17 -4.11 -14.16
CA ILE A 30 -24.59 -4.09 -12.75
C ILE A 30 -26.03 -4.59 -12.63
N ASN A 31 -26.92 -4.10 -13.50
CA ASN A 31 -28.31 -4.53 -13.62
C ASN A 31 -28.80 -4.34 -15.07
N ALA A 32 -30.08 -4.54 -15.37
CA ALA A 32 -30.60 -4.42 -16.74
C ALA A 32 -30.37 -3.05 -17.43
N THR A 33 -30.13 -2.00 -16.65
CA THR A 33 -30.03 -0.62 -17.15
C THR A 33 -28.69 0.05 -16.89
N CYS A 34 -27.85 -0.49 -16.01
CA CYS A 34 -26.62 0.16 -15.55
C CYS A 34 -25.38 -0.73 -15.73
N SER A 35 -24.24 -0.09 -15.98
CA SER A 35 -22.96 -0.73 -16.20
C SER A 35 -21.81 0.10 -15.61
N ALA A 36 -20.70 -0.56 -15.29
CA ALA A 36 -19.48 0.08 -14.81
C ALA A 36 -18.26 -0.46 -15.57
N ASP A 37 -17.20 0.33 -15.64
CA ASP A 37 -15.92 -0.12 -16.17
C ASP A 37 -15.02 -0.55 -15.01
N LYS A 38 -14.50 -1.78 -15.07
CA LYS A 38 -13.48 -2.29 -14.15
C LYS A 38 -12.12 -2.33 -14.83
N VAL A 39 -11.07 -2.06 -14.05
CA VAL A 39 -9.67 -2.15 -14.49
C VAL A 39 -9.02 -3.34 -13.83
N LYS A 40 -8.42 -4.22 -14.64
CA LYS A 40 -7.62 -5.34 -14.19
C LYS A 40 -6.32 -4.83 -13.56
N VAL A 41 -6.04 -5.25 -12.33
CA VAL A 41 -4.83 -4.89 -11.56
C VAL A 41 -3.86 -6.06 -11.50
N THR A 42 -4.37 -7.22 -11.12
CA THR A 42 -3.67 -8.52 -11.13
C THR A 42 -4.58 -9.57 -11.77
N ASN A 43 -4.16 -10.84 -11.78
CA ASN A 43 -5.02 -11.92 -12.26
C ASN A 43 -6.26 -12.16 -11.37
N TYR A 44 -6.24 -11.69 -10.12
CA TYR A 44 -7.30 -11.93 -9.14
C TYR A 44 -7.79 -10.65 -8.45
N LEU A 45 -7.45 -9.49 -9.00
CA LEU A 45 -7.87 -8.17 -8.51
C LEU A 45 -8.30 -7.30 -9.69
N GLU A 46 -9.54 -6.83 -9.62
CA GLU A 46 -10.09 -5.76 -10.45
C GLU A 46 -10.56 -4.64 -9.54
N VAL A 47 -10.45 -3.40 -10.03
CA VAL A 47 -10.91 -2.20 -9.31
C VAL A 47 -11.81 -1.37 -10.20
N GLU A 48 -12.60 -0.49 -9.61
CA GLU A 48 -13.46 0.40 -10.38
C GLU A 48 -12.60 1.42 -11.15
N LYS A 49 -12.85 1.58 -12.45
CA LYS A 49 -12.18 2.62 -13.27
C LYS A 49 -12.58 4.01 -12.78
N TYR A 50 -13.86 4.14 -12.44
CA TYR A 50 -14.47 5.35 -11.90
C TYR A 50 -15.37 4.99 -10.73
N CYS A 51 -15.58 5.93 -9.81
CA CYS A 51 -16.43 5.74 -8.64
C CYS A 51 -17.92 5.98 -8.90
N PHE A 52 -18.36 5.74 -10.14
CA PHE A 52 -19.76 5.84 -10.55
C PHE A 52 -20.09 4.77 -11.59
N ILE A 53 -21.36 4.40 -11.65
CA ILE A 53 -21.96 3.57 -12.68
C ILE A 53 -22.65 4.45 -13.73
N ILE A 54 -22.71 3.96 -14.96
CA ILE A 54 -23.41 4.60 -16.07
C ILE A 54 -24.70 3.83 -16.34
N CYS A 55 -25.83 4.51 -16.20
CA CYS A 55 -27.16 3.98 -16.46
C CYS A 55 -27.73 4.49 -17.78
N LYS A 56 -28.67 3.72 -18.35
CA LYS A 56 -29.56 4.23 -19.41
C LYS A 56 -30.31 5.44 -18.86
N LYS A 57 -30.48 6.47 -19.70
CA LYS A 57 -31.20 7.70 -19.30
C LYS A 57 -32.57 7.34 -18.70
N LYS A 58 -32.82 7.80 -17.47
CA LYS A 58 -34.12 7.67 -16.80
C LYS A 58 -35.18 8.58 -17.44
N THR A 59 -34.76 9.68 -18.09
CA THR A 59 -35.65 10.63 -18.77
C THR A 59 -35.09 11.10 -20.11
N MET A 60 -35.93 11.74 -20.94
CA MET A 60 -35.49 12.38 -22.19
C MET A 60 -34.82 13.76 -21.99
N ASN A 61 -34.74 14.24 -20.74
CA ASN A 61 -34.14 15.53 -20.44
C ASN A 61 -32.61 15.46 -20.60
N TRP A 62 -32.01 16.45 -21.26
CA TRP A 62 -30.58 16.43 -21.58
C TRP A 62 -29.67 16.86 -20.42
N TRP A 63 -30.20 17.56 -19.41
CA TRP A 63 -29.48 17.99 -18.21
C TRP A 63 -29.45 16.95 -17.08
N GLU A 64 -30.22 15.87 -17.18
CA GLU A 64 -30.18 14.81 -16.17
C GLU A 64 -28.96 13.92 -16.37
N LYS A 65 -28.14 13.83 -15.31
CA LYS A 65 -26.99 12.93 -15.27
C LYS A 65 -27.47 11.49 -15.35
N ASN A 66 -26.81 10.71 -16.19
CA ASN A 66 -27.05 9.28 -16.31
C ASN A 66 -26.05 8.45 -15.48
N THR A 67 -25.39 9.08 -14.51
CA THR A 67 -24.40 8.46 -13.64
C THR A 67 -24.93 8.38 -12.22
N GLU A 68 -24.72 7.26 -11.57
CA GLU A 68 -25.00 7.06 -10.15
C GLU A 68 -23.71 6.71 -9.43
N ASP A 69 -23.46 7.28 -8.26
CA ASP A 69 -22.23 7.01 -7.53
C ASP A 69 -22.24 5.57 -7.01
N PHE A 70 -21.08 4.92 -7.01
CA PHE A 70 -20.92 3.69 -6.26
C PHE A 70 -21.04 3.96 -4.76
N ASN A 71 -21.43 2.92 -4.01
CA ASN A 71 -21.25 2.91 -2.57
C ASN A 71 -19.78 3.18 -2.21
N ASP A 72 -19.57 3.93 -1.14
CA ASP A 72 -18.24 4.23 -0.63
C ASP A 72 -17.46 2.94 -0.30
N GLU A 73 -16.13 3.04 -0.17
CA GLU A 73 -15.18 1.97 0.19
C GLU A 73 -14.76 1.02 -0.94
N ARG A 74 -15.38 1.10 -2.12
CA ARG A 74 -14.90 0.36 -3.30
C ARG A 74 -13.49 0.78 -3.69
N LEU A 75 -12.66 -0.18 -4.06
CA LEU A 75 -11.34 0.11 -4.60
C LEU A 75 -11.47 0.70 -6.01
N CYS A 76 -10.66 1.72 -6.29
CA CYS A 76 -10.65 2.39 -7.59
C CYS A 76 -9.21 2.65 -8.07
N ASN A 77 -9.04 2.84 -9.38
CA ASN A 77 -7.75 3.22 -9.96
C ASN A 77 -7.43 4.68 -9.60
N PHE A 78 -6.45 4.90 -8.71
CA PHE A 78 -6.10 6.24 -8.23
C PHE A 78 -4.80 6.74 -8.83
N ASN A 79 -4.83 7.98 -9.30
CA ASN A 79 -3.64 8.78 -9.58
C ASN A 79 -4.00 10.24 -9.33
N GLU A 80 -3.06 11.03 -8.81
CA GLU A 80 -3.27 12.45 -8.51
C GLU A 80 -3.55 13.29 -9.76
N PHE A 81 -3.07 12.85 -10.92
CA PHE A 81 -3.23 13.53 -12.20
C PHE A 81 -4.12 12.73 -13.15
N GLU A 82 -3.67 11.55 -13.57
CA GLU A 82 -4.38 10.71 -14.54
C GLU A 82 -4.18 9.22 -14.21
N PRO A 83 -5.27 8.46 -13.97
CA PRO A 83 -5.19 7.04 -13.61
C PRO A 83 -4.42 6.23 -14.66
N GLN A 84 -3.24 5.76 -14.28
CA GLN A 84 -2.39 4.97 -15.18
C GLN A 84 -2.90 3.54 -15.31
N ILE A 85 -2.64 2.95 -16.48
CA ILE A 85 -2.87 1.53 -16.77
C ILE A 85 -1.54 0.97 -17.31
N PRO A 86 -0.98 -0.10 -16.73
CA PRO A 86 -1.53 -0.90 -15.61
C PRO A 86 -1.61 -0.11 -14.30
N VAL A 87 -2.54 -0.50 -13.43
CA VAL A 87 -2.78 0.18 -12.14
C VAL A 87 -1.54 0.09 -11.26
N GLU A 88 -0.99 1.25 -10.89
CA GLU A 88 0.15 1.34 -9.96
C GLU A 88 -0.29 1.53 -8.52
N TYR A 89 -1.46 2.12 -8.28
CA TYR A 89 -1.90 2.47 -6.93
C TYR A 89 -3.42 2.55 -6.88
N THR A 90 -4.03 1.98 -5.84
CA THR A 90 -5.49 2.04 -5.65
C THR A 90 -5.88 3.10 -4.65
N GLY A 91 -6.99 3.76 -4.94
CA GLY A 91 -7.73 4.56 -3.98
C GLY A 91 -9.00 3.84 -3.54
N LYS A 92 -9.88 4.62 -2.94
CA LYS A 92 -11.18 4.22 -2.43
C LYS A 92 -12.23 5.21 -2.89
N CYS A 93 -13.40 4.72 -3.27
CA CYS A 93 -14.53 5.55 -3.64
C CYS A 93 -15.14 6.22 -2.43
N VAL A 94 -15.30 7.54 -2.50
CA VAL A 94 -16.03 8.35 -1.53
C VAL A 94 -16.83 9.40 -2.26
N ARG A 95 -18.16 9.34 -2.18
CA ARG A 95 -19.11 10.28 -2.80
C ARG A 95 -18.80 10.51 -4.29
N GLY A 96 -18.71 9.41 -5.04
CA GLY A 96 -18.46 9.45 -6.48
C GLY A 96 -17.02 9.77 -6.90
N SER A 97 -16.12 10.03 -5.95
CA SER A 97 -14.72 10.39 -6.23
C SER A 97 -13.75 9.30 -5.78
N CYS A 98 -12.74 9.00 -6.59
CA CYS A 98 -11.65 8.12 -6.20
C CYS A 98 -10.62 8.91 -5.39
N ILE A 99 -10.50 8.61 -4.09
CA ILE A 99 -9.57 9.30 -3.21
C ILE A 99 -8.51 8.36 -2.67
N ASN A 100 -7.35 8.91 -2.31
CA ASN A 100 -6.29 8.12 -1.69
C ASN A 100 -6.83 7.42 -0.42
N ALA A 101 -6.62 6.11 -0.31
CA ALA A 101 -7.06 5.33 0.83
C ALA A 101 -6.48 5.88 2.14
N ASP A 102 -5.20 6.26 2.15
CA ASP A 102 -4.54 6.83 3.32
C ASP A 102 -5.27 8.09 3.81
N SER A 103 -5.92 8.87 2.94
CA SER A 103 -6.77 10.03 3.29
C SER A 103 -8.13 9.66 3.91
N ILE A 104 -8.66 8.45 3.66
CA ILE A 104 -9.90 7.96 4.28
C ILE A 104 -9.65 7.53 5.72
N ALA A 105 -8.50 6.89 6.00
CA ALA A 105 -8.11 6.57 7.37
C ALA A 105 -7.98 7.82 8.24
N GLN A 106 -7.68 8.97 7.63
CA GLN A 106 -7.64 10.27 8.32
C GLN A 106 -9.04 10.75 8.77
N ARG A 107 -10.12 10.17 8.23
CA ARG A 107 -11.53 10.56 8.51
C ARG A 107 -12.25 9.65 9.49
N THR A 108 -11.71 8.47 9.84
CA THR A 108 -12.35 7.51 10.77
C THR A 108 -12.23 7.91 12.24
N ASN A 109 -11.82 9.15 12.55
CA ASN A 109 -11.73 9.71 13.91
C ASN A 109 -10.85 8.92 14.91
N LYS A 110 -9.96 8.05 14.45
CA LYS A 110 -8.90 7.50 15.29
C LYS A 110 -7.79 8.55 15.45
N VAL A 111 -7.93 9.38 16.48
CA VAL A 111 -6.93 10.38 16.88
C VAL A 111 -5.75 9.66 17.56
N PRO A 112 -4.49 10.02 17.26
CA PRO A 112 -4.06 11.04 16.30
C PRO A 112 -3.80 10.49 14.89
N VAL A 113 -4.23 11.24 13.88
CA VAL A 113 -3.91 10.97 12.48
C VAL A 113 -2.56 11.60 12.17
N CYS A 114 -1.54 10.79 11.84
CA CYS A 114 -0.20 11.30 11.58
C CYS A 114 0.14 11.27 10.10
N PHE A 115 0.74 12.37 9.61
CA PHE A 115 1.44 12.41 8.35
C PHE A 115 2.73 11.60 8.43
N ASP A 116 3.21 11.19 7.27
CA ASP A 116 4.55 10.64 7.15
C ASP A 116 5.60 11.72 7.48
N TYR A 117 6.83 11.30 7.80
CA TYR A 117 7.92 12.19 8.21
C TYR A 117 9.10 12.14 7.21
N PRO A 118 9.85 13.25 7.08
CA PRO A 118 11.00 13.32 6.18
C PRO A 118 12.10 12.32 6.56
N ARG A 119 12.67 11.68 5.54
CA ARG A 119 13.69 10.64 5.68
C ARG A 119 14.82 10.83 4.67
N ILE A 120 16.00 10.39 5.07
CA ILE A 120 17.20 10.42 4.22
C ILE A 120 17.77 9.01 4.09
N LEU A 121 18.14 8.63 2.87
CA LEU A 121 18.76 7.34 2.60
C LEU A 121 20.23 7.36 3.04
N HIS A 122 20.58 6.51 4.01
CA HIS A 122 21.94 6.32 4.50
C HIS A 122 22.30 4.83 4.48
N GLN A 123 23.31 4.46 3.70
CA GLN A 123 23.81 3.07 3.60
C GLN A 123 22.73 2.01 3.28
N GLY A 124 21.68 2.38 2.53
CA GLY A 124 20.59 1.48 2.15
C GLY A 124 19.42 1.43 3.14
N GLU A 125 19.47 2.23 4.21
CA GLU A 125 18.39 2.39 5.19
C GLU A 125 17.84 3.82 5.10
N GLU A 126 16.52 3.99 5.11
CA GLU A 126 15.89 5.30 5.32
C GLU A 126 15.89 5.59 6.82
N ILE A 127 16.58 6.66 7.23
CA ILE A 127 16.59 7.15 8.61
C ILE A 127 15.83 8.46 8.70
N ALA A 128 15.27 8.76 9.88
CA ALA A 128 14.53 9.98 10.09
C ALA A 128 15.44 11.21 9.92
N GLU A 129 14.96 12.21 9.20
CA GLU A 129 15.66 13.49 9.14
C GLU A 129 15.49 14.25 10.46
N GLU A 130 14.28 14.21 11.02
CA GLU A 130 13.91 14.78 12.30
C GLU A 130 13.19 13.74 13.16
N CYS A 131 13.24 13.89 14.48
CA CYS A 131 12.62 12.96 15.43
C CYS A 131 11.17 13.29 15.78
N THR A 132 10.49 13.99 14.88
CA THR A 132 9.08 14.40 15.01
C THR A 132 8.32 14.08 13.72
N LYS A 133 7.01 13.94 13.86
CA LYS A 133 6.06 13.82 12.74
C LYS A 133 4.83 14.67 13.03
N ARG A 134 4.23 15.23 11.99
CA ARG A 134 3.01 16.03 12.14
C ARG A 134 1.81 15.14 12.30
N CYS A 135 0.97 15.40 13.29
CA CYS A 135 -0.28 14.70 13.49
C CYS A 135 -1.43 15.66 13.79
N TYR A 136 -2.64 15.32 13.36
CA TYR A 136 -3.85 15.92 13.86
C TYR A 136 -4.20 15.31 15.22
N VAL A 137 -4.00 16.10 16.26
CA VAL A 137 -4.42 15.80 17.64
C VAL A 137 -5.60 16.73 17.95
N ASN A 138 -6.78 16.17 18.23
CA ASN A 138 -8.00 16.95 18.49
C ASN A 138 -8.27 18.04 17.44
N SER A 139 -8.15 17.69 16.16
CA SER A 139 -8.33 18.59 15.01
C SER A 139 -7.31 19.74 14.88
N SER A 140 -6.26 19.74 15.69
CA SER A 140 -5.13 20.67 15.61
C SER A 140 -3.89 19.96 15.10
N LEU A 141 -3.14 20.61 14.22
CA LEU A 141 -1.90 20.05 13.68
C LEU A 141 -0.76 20.28 14.68
N GLU A 142 -0.23 19.19 15.23
CA GLU A 142 0.82 19.20 16.26
C GLU A 142 2.00 18.31 15.83
N ASP A 143 3.21 18.67 16.24
CA ASP A 143 4.39 17.81 16.08
C ASP A 143 4.42 16.79 17.23
N VAL A 144 4.36 15.50 16.87
CA VAL A 144 4.41 14.37 17.79
C VAL A 144 5.76 13.68 17.64
N ASN A 145 6.35 13.26 18.76
CA ASN A 145 7.63 12.56 18.78
C ASN A 145 7.57 11.23 18.02
N LEU A 146 8.61 10.93 17.24
CA LEU A 146 8.87 9.57 16.78
C LEU A 146 9.15 8.64 17.97
N GLU A 147 9.01 7.33 17.74
CA GLU A 147 9.32 6.34 18.76
C GLU A 147 10.78 6.46 19.23
N ASN A 148 10.98 6.36 20.55
CA ASN A 148 12.32 6.29 21.10
C ASN A 148 13.05 5.06 20.52
N GLY A 149 14.30 5.24 20.10
CA GLY A 149 15.07 4.18 19.44
C GLY A 149 15.07 4.26 17.91
N GLU A 150 14.24 5.11 17.29
CA GLU A 150 14.28 5.33 15.84
C GLU A 150 15.60 5.98 15.42
N LYS A 151 16.20 5.52 14.31
CA LYS A 151 17.44 6.13 13.79
C LYS A 151 17.16 7.49 13.16
N CYS A 152 18.07 8.43 13.38
CA CYS A 152 17.96 9.78 12.85
C CYS A 152 19.30 10.33 12.36
N ALA A 153 19.25 11.32 11.47
CA ALA A 153 20.43 12.04 10.99
C ALA A 153 20.92 13.03 12.05
N TYR A 154 21.90 12.64 12.86
CA TYR A 154 22.45 13.49 13.93
C TYR A 154 23.32 14.62 13.37
N ALA A 155 24.17 14.29 12.39
CA ALA A 155 24.97 15.27 11.69
C ALA A 155 24.94 15.01 10.20
N LYS A 156 24.91 16.10 9.44
CA LYS A 156 24.96 16.11 7.98
C LYS A 156 26.11 17.01 7.53
N SER A 157 26.77 16.63 6.45
CA SER A 157 27.66 17.49 5.70
C SER A 157 26.99 17.85 4.38
N SER A 158 27.11 19.11 3.97
CA SER A 158 26.74 19.51 2.62
C SER A 158 27.96 19.47 1.70
N SER A 159 27.78 18.97 0.49
CA SER A 159 28.80 18.96 -0.56
C SER A 159 28.21 19.48 -1.87
N LEU A 160 29.06 19.89 -2.80
CA LEU A 160 28.66 20.40 -4.13
C LEU A 160 27.71 21.63 -4.05
N PHE A 161 28.22 22.76 -3.54
CA PHE A 161 27.48 24.03 -3.44
C PHE A 161 26.10 23.97 -2.74
N GLY A 162 25.94 23.11 -1.72
CA GLY A 162 24.68 23.04 -0.97
C GLY A 162 23.67 22.02 -1.51
N LEU A 163 23.93 21.40 -2.67
CA LEU A 163 22.93 20.58 -3.37
C LEU A 163 22.85 19.12 -2.91
N ILE A 164 23.88 18.63 -2.22
CA ILE A 164 23.94 17.23 -1.77
C ILE A 164 24.23 17.19 -0.28
N GLU A 165 23.19 16.86 0.49
CA GLU A 165 23.33 16.53 1.91
C GLU A 165 23.70 15.06 2.09
N LYS A 166 24.75 14.81 2.87
CA LYS A 166 25.18 13.46 3.23
C LYS A 166 25.20 13.35 4.74
N VAL A 167 24.53 12.33 5.27
CA VAL A 167 24.59 11.99 6.70
C VAL A 167 26.02 11.58 7.06
N THR A 168 26.62 12.29 8.01
CA THR A 168 27.97 12.01 8.54
C THR A 168 27.92 11.25 9.84
N GLN A 169 26.87 11.45 10.65
CA GLN A 169 26.67 10.74 11.91
C GLN A 169 25.20 10.36 12.07
N VAL A 170 24.97 9.09 12.42
CA VAL A 170 23.64 8.56 12.75
C VAL A 170 23.46 8.62 14.27
N GLY A 171 22.32 9.15 14.70
CA GLY A 171 21.89 9.20 16.09
C GLY A 171 20.63 8.37 16.33
N THR A 172 20.05 8.56 17.50
CA THR A 172 18.81 7.89 17.93
C THR A 172 17.82 8.92 18.47
N CYS A 173 16.55 8.76 18.10
CA CYS A 173 15.45 9.58 18.60
C CYS A 173 15.20 9.29 20.08
N GLN A 174 15.20 10.37 20.87
CA GLN A 174 14.86 10.35 22.29
C GLN A 174 14.03 11.59 22.62
N ALA A 175 12.78 11.38 23.02
CA ALA A 175 11.84 12.46 23.38
C ALA A 175 11.77 13.58 22.33
N GLY A 176 11.70 13.21 21.05
CA GLY A 176 11.58 14.15 19.93
C GLY A 176 12.89 14.75 19.42
N LYS A 177 14.04 14.41 20.03
CA LYS A 177 15.36 14.93 19.62
C LYS A 177 16.26 13.81 19.11
N CYS A 178 17.06 14.12 18.09
CA CYS A 178 18.10 13.22 17.61
C CYS A 178 19.33 13.35 18.51
N THR A 179 19.70 12.28 19.20
CA THR A 179 20.86 12.24 20.11
C THR A 179 22.00 11.44 19.48
N ALA A 180 23.26 11.84 19.73
CA ALA A 180 24.42 11.07 19.25
C ALA A 180 24.53 9.68 19.90
N THR A 181 23.77 9.44 20.98
CA THR A 181 23.79 8.20 21.73
C THR A 181 23.27 7.06 20.84
N GLN A 182 24.10 6.05 20.64
CA GLN A 182 23.67 4.80 20.01
C GLN A 182 23.03 3.92 21.09
N GLU A 183 21.76 4.17 21.41
CA GLU A 183 20.97 3.15 22.10
C GLU A 183 20.71 1.98 21.14
N CYS A 184 20.21 0.84 21.63
CA CYS A 184 20.01 -0.39 20.85
C CYS A 184 19.40 -0.11 19.46
N GLN A 185 20.23 -0.09 18.41
CA GLN A 185 19.80 0.42 17.11
C GLN A 185 19.11 -0.66 16.29
N ARG A 186 17.83 -0.43 15.98
CA ARG A 186 17.09 -1.22 14.99
C ARG A 186 17.72 -1.03 13.63
N THR A 187 17.79 -2.10 12.84
CA THR A 187 18.16 -2.01 11.42
C THR A 187 16.90 -2.22 10.61
N LYS A 188 16.51 -1.24 9.80
CA LYS A 188 15.39 -1.34 8.88
C LYS A 188 15.86 -1.61 7.46
N LEU A 189 15.08 -2.40 6.73
CA LEU A 189 15.27 -2.64 5.31
C LEU A 189 14.19 -1.91 4.52
N LEU A 190 14.62 -1.14 3.52
CA LEU A 190 13.73 -0.42 2.62
C LEU A 190 12.99 -1.41 1.73
N VAL A 191 11.66 -1.29 1.68
CA VAL A 191 10.82 -2.06 0.75
C VAL A 191 10.49 -1.19 -0.46
N TYR A 192 10.05 0.04 -0.21
CA TYR A 192 9.89 1.11 -1.21
C TYR A 192 10.05 2.45 -0.49
N SER A 193 10.28 3.54 -1.22
CA SER A 193 10.47 4.85 -0.57
C SER A 193 9.29 5.23 0.31
N GLY A 194 9.56 5.60 1.56
CA GLY A 194 8.48 5.85 2.52
C GLY A 194 8.00 4.60 3.27
N PHE A 195 8.54 3.41 3.03
CA PHE A 195 8.15 2.19 3.74
C PHE A 195 9.31 1.20 3.94
N SER A 196 9.60 0.93 5.22
CA SER A 196 10.67 0.04 5.65
C SER A 196 10.17 -0.89 6.76
N VAL A 197 10.79 -2.06 6.88
CA VAL A 197 10.49 -3.06 7.92
C VAL A 197 11.74 -3.39 8.73
N ASP A 198 11.59 -3.86 9.96
CA ASP A 198 12.73 -4.26 10.77
C ASP A 198 13.43 -5.49 10.16
N LYS A 199 14.75 -5.48 10.10
CA LYS A 199 15.54 -6.61 9.62
C LYS A 199 15.39 -7.83 10.52
N ASP A 200 15.43 -7.59 11.83
CA ASP A 200 15.46 -8.62 12.86
C ASP A 200 14.46 -8.27 13.98
N CYS A 201 13.87 -9.29 14.58
CA CYS A 201 12.96 -9.14 15.74
C CYS A 201 13.67 -9.07 17.09
N THR A 202 15.00 -9.13 17.08
CA THR A 202 15.87 -8.91 18.23
C THR A 202 16.93 -7.89 17.87
N VAL A 203 17.13 -6.90 18.72
CA VAL A 203 18.15 -5.88 18.54
C VAL A 203 19.29 -6.16 19.51
N LYS A 204 20.53 -6.09 19.03
CA LYS A 204 21.72 -6.13 19.89
C LYS A 204 22.11 -4.71 20.30
N CYS A 205 22.34 -4.54 21.58
CA CYS A 205 22.71 -3.27 22.18
C CYS A 205 24.24 -3.16 22.33
N PRO A 206 24.82 -1.95 22.36
CA PRO A 206 26.27 -1.79 22.54
C PRO A 206 26.80 -2.37 23.86
N ASN A 207 25.96 -2.45 24.90
CA ASN A 207 26.29 -3.08 26.18
C ASN A 207 26.31 -4.63 26.13
N GLY A 208 26.11 -5.24 24.97
CA GLY A 208 26.07 -6.71 24.78
C GLY A 208 24.72 -7.37 25.10
N SER A 209 23.77 -6.63 25.68
CA SER A 209 22.40 -7.11 25.88
C SER A 209 21.63 -7.21 24.56
N SER A 210 20.52 -7.94 24.56
CA SER A 210 19.59 -7.97 23.44
C SER A 210 18.17 -7.68 23.91
N ILE A 211 17.45 -6.88 23.13
CA ILE A 211 16.03 -6.58 23.35
C ILE A 211 15.19 -7.27 22.27
N GLN A 212 14.04 -7.81 22.66
CA GLN A 212 13.05 -8.30 21.71
C GLN A 212 12.15 -7.14 21.26
N LEU A 213 11.86 -7.08 19.96
CA LEU A 213 10.85 -6.18 19.43
C LEU A 213 9.45 -6.63 19.87
N LYS A 214 8.53 -5.67 19.91
CA LYS A 214 7.14 -5.94 20.31
C LYS A 214 6.50 -6.94 19.37
N ASN A 215 5.67 -7.83 19.93
CA ASN A 215 4.87 -8.74 19.12
C ASN A 215 3.98 -7.96 18.15
N GLY A 216 4.02 -8.35 16.88
CA GLY A 216 3.31 -7.68 15.79
C GLY A 216 4.08 -6.56 15.09
N THR A 217 5.34 -6.28 15.46
CA THR A 217 6.23 -5.41 14.65
C THR A 217 6.53 -6.08 13.31
N MET A 218 6.41 -5.36 12.19
CA MET A 218 6.71 -5.90 10.86
C MET A 218 8.21 -6.12 10.68
N CYS A 219 8.56 -7.26 10.11
CA CYS A 219 9.96 -7.66 9.90
C CYS A 219 10.18 -8.29 8.54
N ALA A 220 11.42 -8.26 8.06
CA ALA A 220 11.83 -8.93 6.83
C ALA A 220 11.97 -10.43 7.09
N LEU A 221 10.98 -11.21 6.67
CA LEU A 221 10.97 -12.67 6.83
C LEU A 221 11.93 -13.34 5.84
N ARG A 222 11.97 -12.84 4.61
CA ARG A 222 12.88 -13.31 3.56
C ARG A 222 13.49 -12.13 2.84
N THR A 223 14.80 -12.23 2.59
CA THR A 223 15.56 -11.23 1.86
C THR A 223 16.43 -11.91 0.82
N SER A 224 16.77 -11.17 -0.23
CA SER A 224 17.78 -11.56 -1.19
C SER A 224 18.80 -10.46 -1.39
N SER A 225 19.98 -10.83 -1.88
CA SER A 225 21.01 -9.88 -2.27
C SER A 225 20.84 -9.59 -3.76
N SER A 226 20.46 -8.38 -4.12
CA SER A 226 20.52 -8.00 -5.54
C SER A 226 21.98 -7.87 -5.96
N ARG A 227 22.40 -8.67 -6.95
CA ARG A 227 23.69 -8.50 -7.64
C ARG A 227 23.65 -7.39 -8.70
N PHE A 228 22.47 -6.86 -9.02
CA PHE A 228 22.28 -5.92 -10.12
C PHE A 228 21.96 -4.52 -9.58
N THR A 229 22.97 -3.67 -9.59
CA THR A 229 22.80 -2.23 -9.75
C THR A 229 23.57 -1.81 -11.00
N PHE A 230 22.96 -1.01 -11.88
CA PHE A 230 23.65 -0.31 -12.98
C PHE A 230 24.78 0.63 -12.46
N SER A 231 24.98 0.67 -11.14
CA SER A 231 26.02 1.36 -10.40
C SER A 231 27.30 0.55 -10.17
N SER A 232 27.51 -0.61 -10.81
CA SER A 232 28.79 -1.33 -10.72
C SER A 232 29.99 -0.53 -11.25
N LEU A 233 29.74 0.59 -11.94
CA LEU A 233 30.75 1.60 -12.32
C LEU A 233 31.08 2.61 -11.20
N PHE A 234 30.33 2.66 -10.10
CA PHE A 234 30.44 3.69 -9.04
C PHE A 234 30.58 3.13 -7.60
N GLY A 235 30.89 1.84 -7.42
CA GLY A 235 31.32 1.29 -6.13
C GLY A 235 30.24 1.18 -5.04
N THR A 236 28.95 1.07 -5.40
CA THR A 236 27.88 0.87 -4.41
C THR A 236 27.76 -0.59 -3.97
N LYS A 237 27.51 -0.80 -2.67
CA LYS A 237 27.31 -2.13 -2.05
C LYS A 237 26.04 -2.80 -2.61
N PRO A 238 25.98 -4.15 -2.63
CA PRO A 238 24.75 -4.86 -2.98
C PRO A 238 23.59 -4.43 -2.08
N THR A 239 22.45 -4.11 -2.68
CA THR A 239 21.23 -3.76 -1.95
C THR A 239 20.53 -5.02 -1.50
N THR A 240 20.13 -5.06 -0.23
CA THR A 240 19.29 -6.13 0.32
C THR A 240 17.85 -5.84 -0.11
N VAL A 241 17.22 -6.79 -0.79
CA VAL A 241 15.82 -6.69 -1.23
C VAL A 241 14.97 -7.50 -0.26
N VAL A 242 13.86 -6.92 0.20
CA VAL A 242 12.87 -7.62 1.02
C VAL A 242 11.92 -8.36 0.09
N GLU A 243 11.86 -9.69 0.20
CA GLU A 243 11.02 -10.54 -0.64
C GLU A 243 9.75 -11.00 0.07
N GLU A 244 9.78 -11.06 1.40
CA GLU A 244 8.64 -11.48 2.21
C GLU A 244 8.66 -10.73 3.54
N ILE A 245 7.49 -10.21 3.94
CA ILE A 245 7.28 -9.52 5.22
C ILE A 245 6.54 -10.48 6.17
N GLY A 246 6.99 -10.51 7.41
CA GLY A 246 6.33 -11.20 8.51
C GLY A 246 6.12 -10.27 9.69
N ASN A 247 5.74 -10.84 10.83
CA ASN A 247 5.60 -10.14 12.09
C ASN A 247 6.48 -10.75 13.17
N CYS A 248 6.98 -9.92 14.07
CA CYS A 248 7.72 -10.36 15.24
C CYS A 248 6.79 -11.09 16.21
N TYR A 249 7.21 -12.27 16.65
CA TYR A 249 6.58 -13.03 17.72
C TYR A 249 7.67 -13.75 18.52
N ASP A 250 7.77 -13.45 19.81
CA ASP A 250 8.77 -14.05 20.71
C ASP A 250 10.20 -13.94 20.15
N GLY A 251 10.57 -12.73 19.71
CA GLY A 251 11.89 -12.43 19.14
C GLY A 251 12.16 -13.03 17.75
N LYS A 252 11.21 -13.72 17.11
CA LYS A 252 11.37 -14.30 15.77
C LYS A 252 10.48 -13.61 14.75
N CYS A 253 10.98 -13.43 13.53
CA CYS A 253 10.15 -13.01 12.42
C CYS A 253 9.38 -14.22 11.89
N VAL A 254 8.05 -14.18 11.98
CA VAL A 254 7.18 -15.30 11.57
C VAL A 254 6.23 -14.86 10.47
N LYS A 255 5.85 -15.81 9.62
CA LYS A 255 4.85 -15.60 8.56
C LYS A 255 3.50 -15.25 9.17
N HIS A 256 2.72 -14.44 8.45
CA HIS A 256 1.32 -14.22 8.79
C HIS A 256 0.55 -15.55 8.84
N ALA A 257 -0.36 -15.66 9.81
CA ALA A 257 -1.26 -16.81 9.90
C ALA A 257 -2.11 -16.91 8.61
N ARG A 258 -2.43 -18.15 8.22
CA ARG A 258 -3.35 -18.38 7.10
C ARG A 258 -4.68 -17.72 7.42
N TYR A 259 -5.19 -16.94 6.46
CA TYR A 259 -6.49 -16.32 6.55
C TYR A 259 -7.22 -16.46 5.21
N ILE A 260 -8.38 -17.11 5.26
CA ILE A 260 -9.32 -17.13 4.15
C ILE A 260 -10.56 -16.43 4.67
N VAL A 261 -10.97 -15.37 3.97
CA VAL A 261 -12.17 -14.63 4.31
C VAL A 261 -13.36 -15.58 4.47
N PRO A 262 -14.12 -15.49 5.57
CA PRO A 262 -15.25 -16.38 5.80
C PRO A 262 -16.37 -16.08 4.78
N PRO A 263 -17.20 -17.09 4.44
CA PRO A 263 -18.39 -16.89 3.63
C PRO A 263 -19.28 -15.79 4.22
N HIS A 264 -19.83 -14.91 3.37
CA HIS A 264 -20.80 -13.91 3.82
C HIS A 264 -22.16 -14.59 4.05
N HIS A 265 -22.68 -14.51 5.27
CA HIS A 265 -24.02 -15.00 5.61
C HIS A 265 -25.08 -14.02 5.12
N SER A 266 -25.42 -14.15 3.84
CA SER A 266 -26.33 -13.25 3.14
C SER A 266 -27.78 -13.40 3.59
N THR A 267 -28.45 -12.28 3.87
CA THR A 267 -29.91 -12.27 4.10
C THR A 267 -30.71 -12.07 2.81
N ASN A 268 -30.14 -11.41 1.80
CA ASN A 268 -30.84 -11.02 0.57
C ASN A 268 -30.16 -11.47 -0.73
N GLY A 269 -29.34 -12.53 -0.70
CA GLY A 269 -28.62 -13.02 -1.88
C GLY A 269 -27.46 -12.12 -2.33
N CYS A 270 -27.04 -11.19 -1.48
CA CYS A 270 -25.84 -10.37 -1.63
C CYS A 270 -24.57 -11.21 -1.50
N ASN A 271 -23.55 -10.91 -2.31
CA ASN A 271 -22.29 -11.64 -2.30
C ASN A 271 -21.10 -10.69 -2.05
N GLY A 272 -20.18 -11.16 -1.21
CA GLY A 272 -18.91 -10.47 -0.97
C GLY A 272 -17.99 -10.65 -2.16
N THR A 273 -17.26 -9.60 -2.53
CA THR A 273 -16.14 -9.74 -3.46
C THR A 273 -14.86 -9.99 -2.65
N ASP A 274 -14.17 -11.07 -2.98
CA ASP A 274 -12.95 -11.49 -2.32
C ASP A 274 -11.76 -11.41 -3.27
N VAL A 275 -10.60 -11.05 -2.73
CA VAL A 275 -9.34 -10.89 -3.45
C VAL A 275 -8.39 -11.99 -3.01
N PHE A 276 -8.06 -12.87 -3.94
CA PHE A 276 -6.99 -13.85 -3.74
C PHE A 276 -5.64 -13.15 -3.87
N ILE A 277 -4.86 -13.16 -2.80
CA ILE A 277 -3.50 -12.59 -2.78
C ILE A 277 -2.47 -13.70 -2.95
N HIS A 278 -2.58 -14.78 -2.17
CA HIS A 278 -1.82 -16.02 -2.34
C HIS A 278 -2.53 -17.19 -1.63
N GLN A 279 -2.00 -18.42 -1.71
CA GLN A 279 -2.63 -19.65 -1.18
C GLN A 279 -3.06 -19.60 0.30
N ASN A 280 -2.42 -18.75 1.10
CA ASN A 280 -2.70 -18.61 2.53
C ASN A 280 -3.40 -17.30 2.88
N LEU A 281 -3.75 -16.48 1.88
CA LEU A 281 -4.37 -15.18 2.11
C LEU A 281 -5.39 -14.84 1.02
N THR A 282 -6.65 -14.85 1.40
CA THR A 282 -7.77 -14.25 0.65
C THR A 282 -8.49 -13.28 1.57
N VAL A 283 -8.67 -12.04 1.11
CA VAL A 283 -9.28 -10.96 1.90
C VAL A 283 -10.49 -10.39 1.17
N ALA A 284 -11.39 -9.72 1.87
CA ALA A 284 -12.46 -8.98 1.24
C ALA A 284 -11.90 -7.83 0.38
N SER A 285 -12.46 -7.52 -0.79
CA SER A 285 -12.08 -6.31 -1.54
C SER A 285 -12.46 -5.03 -0.76
N HIS A 286 -13.61 -5.09 -0.08
CA HIS A 286 -14.17 -4.07 0.80
C HIS A 286 -15.13 -4.69 1.81
N CYS A 287 -15.60 -3.89 2.77
CA CYS A 287 -16.40 -4.34 3.91
C CYS A 287 -17.91 -4.37 3.67
N GLN A 288 -18.31 -4.39 2.40
CA GLN A 288 -19.69 -4.52 1.96
C GLN A 288 -19.84 -5.73 1.03
N ALA A 289 -21.06 -6.25 0.93
CA ALA A 289 -21.47 -7.30 0.00
C ALA A 289 -22.54 -6.71 -0.93
N ASP A 290 -22.37 -6.89 -2.23
CA ASP A 290 -23.26 -6.29 -3.21
C ASP A 290 -24.44 -7.21 -3.51
N CYS A 291 -25.63 -6.63 -3.63
CA CYS A 291 -26.88 -7.32 -3.89
C CYS A 291 -27.30 -7.11 -5.36
N GLY A 292 -28.02 -8.08 -5.94
CA GLY A 292 -28.45 -8.02 -7.35
C GLY A 292 -29.44 -6.90 -7.68
N ASP A 293 -30.07 -6.31 -6.66
CA ASP A 293 -30.97 -5.15 -6.78
C ASP A 293 -30.25 -3.79 -6.71
N GLY A 294 -28.91 -3.80 -6.56
CA GLY A 294 -28.08 -2.61 -6.45
C GLY A 294 -27.90 -2.09 -5.01
N THR A 295 -28.47 -2.78 -4.01
CA THR A 295 -28.21 -2.48 -2.60
C THR A 295 -26.91 -3.15 -2.11
N SER A 296 -26.49 -2.86 -0.87
CA SER A 296 -25.38 -3.56 -0.23
C SER A 296 -25.68 -3.91 1.23
N GLU A 297 -25.08 -5.01 1.68
CA GLU A 297 -25.07 -5.43 3.08
C GLU A 297 -23.68 -5.22 3.67
N ARG A 298 -23.61 -4.90 4.97
CA ARG A 298 -22.31 -4.84 5.65
C ARG A 298 -21.80 -6.26 5.89
N ARG A 299 -20.50 -6.46 5.65
CA ARG A 299 -19.83 -7.69 6.07
C ARG A 299 -19.54 -7.66 7.57
N GLU A 300 -19.30 -8.83 8.14
CA GLU A 300 -18.96 -9.00 9.54
C GLU A 300 -17.76 -8.16 9.97
N GLU A 301 -17.75 -7.72 11.23
CA GLU A 301 -16.65 -6.96 11.78
C GLU A 301 -15.38 -7.83 11.90
N ASN A 302 -14.22 -7.17 11.87
CA ASN A 302 -12.89 -7.77 12.01
C ASN A 302 -12.45 -8.73 10.90
N ILE A 303 -13.26 -8.98 9.86
CA ILE A 303 -12.76 -9.68 8.67
C ILE A 303 -11.66 -8.84 8.00
N LEU A 304 -10.65 -9.50 7.45
CA LEU A 304 -9.59 -8.81 6.72
C LEU A 304 -10.09 -8.32 5.37
N CYS A 305 -9.72 -7.09 5.03
CA CYS A 305 -10.08 -6.43 3.79
C CYS A 305 -8.85 -5.82 3.12
N LEU A 306 -8.90 -5.62 1.80
CA LEU A 306 -7.86 -4.93 1.07
C LEU A 306 -8.00 -3.42 1.32
N TRP A 307 -7.07 -2.88 2.11
CA TRP A 307 -7.02 -1.46 2.40
C TRP A 307 -6.47 -0.71 1.20
N LEU A 308 -5.33 -1.15 0.68
CA LEU A 308 -4.63 -0.48 -0.42
C LEU A 308 -3.77 -1.48 -1.17
N TYR A 309 -3.73 -1.31 -2.49
CA TYR A 309 -2.78 -1.95 -3.39
C TYR A 309 -1.82 -0.91 -3.96
N ARG A 310 -0.56 -1.31 -4.11
CA ARG A 310 0.49 -0.57 -4.81
C ARG A 310 1.38 -1.52 -5.60
N ARG A 311 1.73 -1.16 -6.83
CA ARG A 311 2.82 -1.78 -7.58
C ARG A 311 4.09 -0.97 -7.39
N HIS A 312 5.20 -1.64 -7.10
CA HIS A 312 6.52 -1.03 -7.06
C HIS A 312 7.57 -2.01 -7.55
N ASP A 313 8.36 -1.61 -8.54
CA ASP A 313 9.29 -2.48 -9.26
C ASP A 313 8.61 -3.76 -9.79
N HIS A 314 8.96 -4.91 -9.22
CA HIS A 314 8.39 -6.21 -9.56
C HIS A 314 7.53 -6.79 -8.42
N PHE A 315 7.16 -5.96 -7.43
CA PHE A 315 6.29 -6.37 -6.34
C PHE A 315 4.90 -5.74 -6.46
N ASP A 316 3.90 -6.59 -6.31
CA ASP A 316 2.54 -6.21 -5.95
C ASP A 316 2.46 -6.16 -4.41
N ILE A 317 2.15 -4.98 -3.87
CA ILE A 317 2.15 -4.66 -2.45
C ILE A 317 0.71 -4.49 -1.98
N PHE A 318 0.28 -5.36 -1.08
CA PHE A 318 -1.06 -5.35 -0.51
C PHE A 318 -0.98 -4.91 0.96
N LYS A 319 -1.56 -3.75 1.28
CA LYS A 319 -1.82 -3.35 2.65
C LYS A 319 -3.18 -3.88 3.06
N ILE A 320 -3.22 -4.63 4.15
CA ILE A 320 -4.43 -5.30 4.63
C ILE A 320 -5.01 -4.48 5.78
N GLY A 321 -6.33 -4.34 5.77
CA GLY A 321 -7.12 -3.71 6.81
C GLY A 321 -8.01 -4.71 7.53
N PHE A 322 -8.94 -4.19 8.32
CA PHE A 322 -10.03 -4.97 8.91
C PHE A 322 -11.34 -4.22 8.79
N CYS A 323 -12.44 -4.95 8.71
CA CYS A 323 -13.76 -4.34 8.61
C CYS A 323 -14.27 -3.82 9.94
N TYR A 324 -14.77 -2.59 9.93
CA TYR A 324 -15.44 -1.97 11.06
C TYR A 324 -16.56 -1.07 10.54
N CYS A 325 -17.81 -1.30 10.99
CA CYS A 325 -18.98 -0.55 10.53
C CYS A 325 -19.18 -0.48 9.00
N GLY A 326 -18.75 -1.49 8.24
CA GLY A 326 -18.83 -1.50 6.78
C GLY A 326 -17.72 -0.72 6.06
N ILE A 327 -16.72 -0.23 6.79
CA ILE A 327 -15.53 0.48 6.31
C ILE A 327 -14.31 -0.43 6.49
N CYS A 328 -13.39 -0.41 5.51
CA CYS A 328 -12.12 -1.10 5.66
C CYS A 328 -11.15 -0.18 6.40
N GLU A 329 -10.81 -0.46 7.65
CA GLU A 329 -9.86 0.35 8.41
C GLU A 329 -8.42 -0.18 8.26
N PRO A 330 -7.40 0.70 8.26
CA PRO A 330 -6.02 0.27 8.11
C PRO A 330 -5.55 -0.58 9.29
N ARG A 331 -4.84 -1.67 8.98
CA ARG A 331 -4.07 -2.44 9.95
C ARG A 331 -2.59 -2.27 9.65
N TYR A 332 -1.96 -1.33 10.33
CA TYR A 332 -0.60 -0.85 10.04
C TYR A 332 0.51 -1.92 10.11
N ASN A 333 0.24 -3.10 10.64
CA ASN A 333 1.19 -4.21 10.75
C ASN A 333 0.86 -5.42 9.86
N TYR A 334 0.14 -5.20 8.77
CA TYR A 334 -0.19 -6.26 7.82
C TYR A 334 0.01 -5.79 6.39
N VAL A 335 1.22 -6.03 5.87
CA VAL A 335 1.60 -5.75 4.48
C VAL A 335 2.15 -7.03 3.86
N VAL A 336 1.72 -7.31 2.64
CA VAL A 336 2.12 -8.52 1.90
C VAL A 336 2.75 -8.11 0.57
N LEU A 337 3.88 -8.74 0.26
CA LEU A 337 4.59 -8.59 -1.01
C LEU A 337 4.36 -9.84 -1.85
N VAL A 338 4.02 -9.65 -3.12
CA VAL A 338 3.87 -10.72 -4.11
C VAL A 338 4.71 -10.36 -5.32
N ASP A 339 5.53 -11.29 -5.81
CA ASP A 339 6.29 -11.08 -7.05
C ASP A 339 5.33 -11.06 -8.24
N SER A 340 5.20 -9.91 -8.89
CA SER A 340 4.30 -9.70 -10.03
C SER A 340 4.77 -10.44 -11.28
N LYS A 341 6.05 -10.83 -11.36
CA LYS A 341 6.60 -11.65 -12.45
C LYS A 341 6.35 -13.14 -12.24
N ASN A 342 6.10 -13.56 -11.00
CA ASN A 342 5.78 -14.94 -10.64
C ASN A 342 4.49 -14.96 -9.79
N PRO A 343 3.35 -14.53 -10.36
CA PRO A 343 2.12 -14.38 -9.60
C PRO A 343 1.63 -15.73 -9.07
N PRO A 344 1.04 -15.76 -7.87
CA PRO A 344 0.53 -16.98 -7.28
C PRO A 344 -0.64 -17.51 -8.10
N VAL A 345 -0.73 -18.83 -8.21
CA VAL A 345 -1.84 -19.51 -8.90
C VAL A 345 -2.84 -20.02 -7.88
N LYS A 346 -4.11 -19.70 -8.09
CA LYS A 346 -5.22 -20.25 -7.30
C LYS A 346 -5.47 -21.68 -7.77
N ASN A 347 -5.12 -22.67 -6.96
CA ASN A 347 -5.48 -24.07 -7.25
C ASN A 347 -7.01 -24.21 -7.17
N GLU A 348 -7.64 -24.71 -8.22
CA GLU A 348 -9.10 -24.92 -8.29
C GLU A 348 -9.57 -26.08 -7.40
N ASP A 349 -8.64 -26.92 -6.91
CA ASP A 349 -8.91 -28.20 -6.24
C ASP A 349 -9.47 -28.13 -4.80
N HIS A 350 -9.85 -26.96 -4.29
CA HIS A 350 -10.46 -26.84 -2.96
C HIS A 350 -11.90 -26.29 -2.98
N LEU A 351 -12.54 -26.21 -4.15
CA LEU A 351 -13.97 -25.86 -4.28
C LEU A 351 -14.90 -27.09 -4.34
N LEU A 352 -14.39 -28.32 -4.14
CA LEU A 352 -15.19 -29.56 -4.21
C LEU A 352 -15.26 -30.37 -2.91
N GLU A 353 -14.89 -29.80 -1.76
CA GLU A 353 -15.15 -30.45 -0.47
C GLU A 353 -15.73 -29.47 0.55
N SER A 354 -17.01 -29.13 0.38
CA SER A 354 -17.97 -29.04 1.49
C SER A 354 -19.38 -28.69 0.98
N CYS A 355 -20.20 -29.75 0.91
CA CYS A 355 -21.67 -29.82 0.88
C CYS A 355 -22.44 -29.30 -0.34
#